data_AF-A0AA38GJJ7-F1
#
_entry.id   AF-A0AA38GJJ7-F1
#
_cell.length_a   1.000
_cell.length_b   1.000
_cell.length_c   1.000
_cell.angle_alpha   90.00
_cell.angle_beta   90.00
_cell.angle_gamma   90.00
#
_symmetry.space_group_name_H-M   'P 1'
#
loop_
_entity.id
_entity.type
_entity.pdbx_description
1 polymer ?
#
loop_
_entity_poly.entity_id
_entity_poly.type
_entity_poly.pdbx_seq_one_letter_code
_entity_poly.pdbx_strand_id
1 'polypeptide(L)' 'EIFEYSHNPGCAVMHAGRHRHGVKGIASGHRTNLILWCRSSVFRELRKHQRNFSSWCGECLHQKKERRKQLLEARHQ' A
#
# COMPACT_ATOMS: atom_id res chain seq x y z
N GLU A 1 8.59 -8.05 -5.31
CA GLU A 1 10.02 -7.68 -5.39
C GLU A 1 10.42 -6.97 -4.10
N ILE A 2 11.64 -7.19 -3.61
CA ILE A 2 12.15 -6.56 -2.38
C ILE A 2 13.24 -5.59 -2.81
N PHE A 3 13.07 -4.32 -2.49
CA PHE A 3 14.05 -3.27 -2.79
C PHE A 3 14.73 -2.80 -1.53
N GLU A 4 16.04 -2.60 -1.63
CA GLU A 4 16.86 -2.06 -0.54
C GLU A 4 17.34 -0.66 -0.90
N TYR A 5 17.08 0.29 0.00
CA TYR A 5 17.48 1.69 -0.18
C TYR A 5 18.42 2.10 0.95
N SER A 6 19.49 2.79 0.59
CA SER A 6 20.41 3.38 1.55
C SER A 6 19.78 4.61 2.21
N HIS A 7 19.97 4.74 3.53
CA HIS A 7 19.47 5.90 4.28
C HIS A 7 20.45 7.07 4.14
N ASN A 8 20.13 8.02 3.28
CA ASN A 8 20.95 9.21 3.01
C ASN A 8 20.18 10.49 3.37
N PRO A 9 20.75 11.42 4.17
CA PRO A 9 20.14 12.71 4.43
C PRO A 9 19.81 13.46 3.13
N GLY A 10 18.64 14.10 3.07
CA GLY A 10 18.13 14.78 1.87
C GLY A 10 17.40 13.87 0.88
N CYS A 11 17.40 12.55 1.09
CA CYS A 11 16.60 11.62 0.30
C CYS A 11 15.34 11.18 1.04
N ALA A 12 14.28 10.86 0.27
CA ALA A 12 13.05 10.30 0.80
C ALA A 12 12.59 9.11 -0.05
N VAL A 13 12.04 8.09 0.62
CA VAL A 13 11.36 6.97 -0.04
C VAL A 13 9.86 7.17 0.14
N MET A 14 9.12 7.21 -0.97
CA MET A 14 7.66 7.25 -0.96
C MET A 14 7.12 5.89 -1.38
N HIS A 15 6.19 5.35 -0.60
CA HIS A 15 5.51 4.10 -0.93
C HIS A 15 4.03 4.18 -0.58
N ALA A 16 3.22 3.32 -1.20
CA ALA A 16 1.82 3.17 -0.81
C ALA A 16 1.72 2.62 0.62
N GLY A 17 0.77 3.11 1.42
CA GLY A 17 0.59 2.64 2.81
C GLY A 17 0.25 1.14 2.95
N ARG A 18 -0.15 0.47 1.86
CA ARG A 18 -0.39 -0.98 1.80
C ARG A 18 0.86 -1.80 1.46
N HIS A 19 1.94 -1.14 1.04
CA HIS A 19 3.20 -1.79 0.71
C HIS A 19 3.95 -2.15 2.00
N ARG A 20 4.09 -3.46 2.25
CA ARG A 20 4.87 -3.98 3.38
C ARG A 20 6.35 -3.68 3.16
N HIS A 21 6.97 -3.04 4.15
CA HIS A 21 8.38 -2.73 4.17
C HIS A 21 8.91 -2.92 5.58
N GLY A 22 10.22 -3.07 5.71
CA GLY A 22 10.90 -3.24 6.99
C GLY A 22 12.21 -2.49 6.99
N VAL A 23 12.94 -2.61 8.09
CA VAL A 23 14.24 -1.97 8.24
C VAL A 23 15.26 -2.99 8.73
N LYS A 24 16.45 -2.99 8.14
CA LYS A 24 17.57 -3.78 8.66
C LYS A 24 18.13 -3.12 9.93
N GLY A 25 18.64 -3.95 10.84
CA GLY A 25 19.40 -3.48 12.00
C GLY A 25 20.63 -2.69 11.58
N ILE A 26 21.07 -1.76 12.44
CA ILE A 26 22.34 -1.05 12.24
C ILE A 26 23.43 -1.77 13.03
N ALA A 27 24.62 -1.90 12.46
CA ALA A 27 25.77 -2.52 13.13
C ALA A 27 26.46 -1.53 14.09
N SER A 28 26.39 -0.23 13.81
CA SER A 28 26.98 0.85 14.60
C SER A 28 26.29 2.20 14.31
N GLY A 29 26.54 3.20 15.16
CA GLY A 29 26.02 4.55 15.00
C GLY A 29 24.55 4.71 15.40
N HIS A 30 23.90 5.77 14.90
CA HIS A 30 22.50 6.09 15.17
C HIS A 30 21.77 6.39 13.85
N ARG A 31 20.49 6.00 13.75
CA ARG A 31 19.63 6.26 12.60
C ARG A 31 18.37 6.99 13.04
N THR A 32 18.15 8.18 12.50
CA THR A 32 16.96 9.01 12.74
C THR A 32 16.14 9.10 11.46
N ASN A 33 14.81 9.12 11.56
CA ASN A 33 13.94 9.20 10.39
C ASN A 33 12.79 10.18 10.61
N LEU A 34 12.33 10.84 9.54
CA LEU A 34 11.09 11.60 9.50
C LEU A 34 10.05 10.83 8.69
N ILE A 35 8.94 10.46 9.32
CA ILE A 35 7.86 9.70 8.67
C ILE A 35 6.64 10.61 8.51
N LEU A 36 6.18 10.77 7.26
CA LEU A 36 4.97 11.54 6.93
C LEU A 36 3.91 10.62 6.32
N TRP A 37 2.78 10.48 7.01
CA TRP A 37 1.63 9.74 6.50
C TRP A 37 0.68 10.64 5.73
N CYS A 38 0.89 10.74 4.42
CA CYS A 38 0.02 11.51 3.53
C CYS A 38 -1.34 10.79 3.36
N ARG A 39 -2.39 11.35 3.96
CA ARG A 39 -3.77 10.83 3.86
C ARG A 39 -4.65 11.81 3.08
N SER A 40 -5.22 11.37 1.96
CA SER A 40 -6.22 12.17 1.23
C SER A 40 -7.58 12.05 1.91
N SER A 41 -8.11 13.18 2.40
CA SER A 41 -9.46 13.28 2.98
C SER A 41 -10.53 12.96 1.93
N VAL A 42 -10.41 13.56 0.73
CA VAL A 42 -11.28 13.32 -0.41
C VAL A 42 -11.35 11.84 -0.78
N PHE A 43 -10.20 11.17 -0.92
CA PHE A 43 -10.18 9.75 -1.25
C PHE A 43 -10.83 8.87 -0.16
N ARG A 44 -10.65 9.22 1.11
CA ARG A 44 -11.24 8.48 2.23
C ARG A 44 -12.76 8.66 2.28
N GLU A 45 -13.23 9.87 1.98
CA GLU A 45 -14.66 10.16 1.90
C GLU A 45 -15.30 9.47 0.70
N LEU A 46 -14.69 9.57 -0.49
CA LEU A 46 -15.11 8.84 -1.68
C LEU A 46 -15.17 7.33 -1.43
N ARG A 47 -14.28 6.77 -0.61
CA ARG A 47 -14.30 5.34 -0.26
C ARG A 47 -15.53 4.90 0.53
N LYS A 48 -16.20 5.81 1.25
CA LYS A 48 -17.45 5.50 1.96
C LYS A 48 -18.61 5.33 0.98
N HIS A 49 -18.66 6.18 -0.04
CA HIS A 49 -19.78 6.28 -0.99
C HIS A 49 -19.58 5.48 -2.27
N GLN A 50 -18.34 5.30 -2.73
CA GLN A 50 -18.00 4.66 -3.98
C GLN A 50 -17.18 3.40 -3.71
N ARG A 51 -17.84 2.25 -3.58
CA ARG A 51 -17.15 0.95 -3.31
C ARG A 51 -16.47 0.33 -4.54
N ASN A 52 -16.65 0.93 -5.72
CA ASN A 52 -16.21 0.40 -7.01
C ASN A 52 -15.12 1.28 -7.66
N PHE A 53 -13.91 1.32 -7.10
CA PHE A 53 -12.76 1.95 -7.77
C PHE A 53 -12.06 0.94 -8.70
N SER A 54 -12.52 0.83 -9.94
CA SER A 54 -11.92 -0.08 -10.94
C SER A 54 -10.64 0.47 -11.59
N SER A 55 -10.39 1.78 -11.55
CA SER A 55 -9.37 2.42 -12.40
C SER A 55 -8.06 2.84 -11.72
N TRP A 56 -8.01 3.03 -10.40
CA TRP A 56 -6.87 3.73 -9.76
C TRP A 56 -6.02 2.88 -8.80
N CYS A 57 -6.52 1.74 -8.33
CA CYS A 57 -5.86 0.96 -7.29
C CYS A 57 -5.65 -0.48 -7.79
N GLY A 58 -4.44 -0.80 -8.27
CA GLY A 58 -4.11 -2.16 -8.75
C GLY A 58 -4.41 -3.25 -7.73
N GLU A 59 -4.16 -2.97 -6.44
CA GLU A 59 -4.53 -3.84 -5.32
C GLU A 59 -6.04 -4.02 -5.17
N CYS A 60 -6.82 -2.95 -5.30
CA CYS A 60 -8.27 -2.97 -5.16
C CYS A 60 -8.90 -3.69 -6.37
N LEU A 61 -8.33 -3.48 -7.56
CA LEU A 61 -8.69 -4.20 -8.78
C LEU A 61 -8.42 -5.70 -8.60
N HIS A 62 -7.25 -6.07 -8.07
CA HIS A 62 -6.90 -7.46 -7.79
C HIS A 62 -7.84 -8.08 -6.75
N GLN A 63 -8.04 -7.45 -5.59
CA GLN A 63 -8.99 -7.92 -4.56
C GLN A 63 -10.43 -7.99 -5.07
N LYS A 64 -10.83 -7.13 -6.01
CA LYS A 64 -12.14 -7.20 -6.66
C LYS A 64 -12.23 -8.38 -7.64
N LYS A 65 -11.16 -8.68 -8.38
CA LYS A 65 -11.07 -9.87 -9.24
C LYS A 65 -11.16 -11.15 -8.41
N GLU A 66 -10.40 -11.24 -7.32
CA GLU A 66 -10.43 -12.41 -6.43
C GLU A 66 -11.81 -12.62 -5.80
N ARG A 67 -12.45 -11.58 -5.27
CA ARG A 67 -13.83 -11.69 -4.76
C ARG A 67 -14.83 -12.14 -5.82
N ARG A 68 -14.70 -11.66 -7.07
CA ARG A 68 -15.56 -12.13 -8.17
C ARG A 68 -15.34 -13.61 -8.46
N LYS A 69 -14.09 -14.07 -8.42
CA LYS A 69 -13.76 -15.49 -8.63
C LYS A 69 -14.40 -16.37 -7.54
N GLN A 70 -14.25 -15.99 -6.28
CA GLN A 70 -14.86 -16.70 -5.14
C GLN A 70 -16.40 -16.75 -5.22
N LEU A 71 -17.04 -15.64 -5.61
CA LEU A 71 -18.50 -15.60 -5.79
C LEU A 71 -18.99 -16.47 -6.96
N LEU A 72 -18.20 -16.59 -8.03
CA LEU A 72 -18.51 -17.49 -9.14
C LEU A 72 -18.36 -18.95 -8.72
N GLU A 73 -17.26 -19.29 -8.04
CA GLU A 73 -17.03 -20.64 -7.49
C GLU A 73 -18.17 -21.06 -6.54
N ALA A 74 -18.63 -20.16 -5.67
CA ALA A 74 -19.75 -20.41 -4.77
C ALA A 74 -21.12 -20.54 -5.46
N ARG A 75 -21.26 -20.12 -6.72
CA ARG A 75 -22.49 -20.29 -7.53
C ARG A 75 -22.52 -21.61 -8.32
N HIS A 76 -21.39 -22.30 -8.41
CA HIS A 76 -21.25 -23.58 -9.10
C HIS A 76 -21.25 -24.79 -8.15
N GLN A 77 -21.51 -24.56 -6.85
CA GLN A 77 -21.84 -25.58 -5.85
C GLN A 77 -23.34 -25.52 -5.56
#